data_AF-A0A6P7TS78-F1
#
_entry.id   AF-A0A6P7TS78-F1
#
_cell.length_a   1.000
_cell.length_b   1.000
_cell.length_c   1.000
_cell.angle_alpha   90.00
_cell.angle_beta   90.00
_cell.angle_gamma   90.00
#
_symmetry.space_group_name_H-M   'P 1'
#
loop_
_entity.id
_entity.type
_entity.pdbx_description
1 polymer ?
#
loop_
_entity_poly.entity_id
_entity_poly.type
_entity_poly.pdbx_seq_one_letter_code
_entity_poly.pdbx_strand_id
1 'polypeptide(L)'
;MLAYLSAFCFFVAAISTGDGLSIDSCFYHGKPYPLGEHFMDGCKSCECTGKGHVICIGVADCPEPNVCHHEGKTYKVGETFPSPTGQCTCTDERGIICSLNEAHERTVPYCYYKGKTYGLGKFKDGNCNICQCMKNGIVACTIGVC
;
A
#
# COMPACT_ATOMS: atom_id res chain seq x y z
N MET A 1 -74.33 -37.56 22.27
CA MET A 1 -73.71 -36.53 21.43
C MET A 1 -72.22 -36.54 21.77
N LEU A 2 -71.37 -36.97 20.81
CA LEU A 2 -69.88 -36.99 20.79
C LEU A 2 -69.19 -38.01 21.76
N ALA A 3 -68.97 -39.29 21.41
CA ALA A 3 -67.92 -39.91 20.55
C ALA A 3 -66.46 -39.70 21.08
N TYR A 4 -65.88 -40.57 21.93
CA TYR A 4 -65.09 -41.80 21.64
C TYR A 4 -63.92 -41.68 20.64
N LEU A 5 -62.71 -42.04 21.14
CA LEU A 5 -61.48 -42.63 20.51
C LEU A 5 -60.21 -41.83 20.92
N SER A 6 -59.43 -42.22 21.93
CA SER A 6 -58.45 -43.32 21.98
C SER A 6 -57.66 -43.55 20.69
N ALA A 7 -56.34 -43.31 20.71
CA ALA A 7 -55.32 -44.28 20.27
C ALA A 7 -53.92 -43.65 20.11
N PHE A 8 -52.99 -44.17 20.91
CA PHE A 8 -51.64 -44.57 20.52
C PHE A 8 -50.64 -43.54 20.00
N CYS A 9 -49.57 -43.39 20.81
CA CYS A 9 -48.17 -43.27 20.43
C CYS A 9 -47.89 -43.29 18.92
N PHE A 10 -47.58 -42.12 18.36
CA PHE A 10 -46.66 -42.06 17.24
C PHE A 10 -45.30 -41.60 17.74
N PHE A 11 -44.44 -42.59 17.80
CA PHE A 11 -43.00 -42.56 17.82
C PHE A 11 -42.40 -41.30 17.18
N VAL A 12 -41.40 -40.76 17.88
CA VAL A 12 -40.20 -40.12 17.34
C VAL A 12 -40.01 -40.38 15.84
N ALA A 13 -40.20 -39.34 15.04
CA ALA A 13 -39.40 -39.07 13.88
C ALA A 13 -39.38 -37.55 13.71
N ALA A 14 -38.43 -36.92 14.42
CA ALA A 14 -37.83 -35.70 13.92
C ALA A 14 -37.19 -36.05 12.57
N ILE A 15 -37.99 -36.00 11.50
CA ILE A 15 -37.44 -35.92 10.16
C ILE A 15 -37.12 -34.46 9.99
N SER A 16 -35.86 -34.15 10.30
CA SER A 16 -35.16 -32.96 9.82
C SER A 16 -35.63 -32.68 8.40
N THR A 17 -36.50 -31.68 8.22
CA THR A 17 -36.67 -31.02 6.93
C THR A 17 -35.37 -30.27 6.68
N GLY A 18 -34.33 -31.03 6.36
CA GLY A 18 -33.21 -30.52 5.59
C GLY A 18 -33.75 -30.15 4.21
N ASP A 19 -33.05 -29.19 3.61
CA ASP A 19 -33.13 -28.85 2.20
C ASP A 19 -34.21 -27.84 1.83
N GLY A 20 -33.98 -26.61 2.29
CA GLY A 20 -34.59 -25.40 1.75
C GLY A 20 -33.87 -24.11 2.16
N LEU A 21 -32.59 -24.15 2.56
CA LEU A 21 -31.83 -22.90 2.67
C LEU A 21 -31.52 -22.43 1.25
N SER A 22 -32.40 -21.60 0.69
CA SER A 22 -31.98 -20.60 -0.29
C SER A 22 -30.96 -19.70 0.42
N ILE A 23 -29.68 -20.07 0.33
CA ILE A 23 -28.55 -19.24 0.74
C ILE A 23 -28.50 -18.09 -0.27
N ASP A 24 -29.39 -17.12 -0.07
CA ASP A 24 -29.44 -15.84 -0.79
C ASP A 24 -28.50 -14.81 -0.14
N SER A 25 -27.51 -15.30 0.61
CA SER A 25 -26.48 -14.48 1.22
C SER A 25 -25.14 -15.20 1.30
N CYS A 26 -24.06 -14.46 1.13
CA CYS A 26 -22.70 -14.94 1.29
C CYS A 26 -22.18 -14.55 2.67
N PHE A 27 -21.43 -15.46 3.32
CA PHE A 27 -20.66 -15.11 4.51
C PHE A 27 -19.21 -14.86 4.13
N TYR A 28 -18.76 -13.62 4.29
CA TYR A 28 -17.41 -13.20 3.94
C TYR A 28 -16.76 -12.47 5.12
N HIS A 29 -15.61 -12.98 5.58
CA HIS A 29 -14.90 -12.45 6.76
C HIS A 29 -15.80 -12.29 8.01
N GLY A 30 -16.73 -13.24 8.21
CA GLY A 30 -17.65 -13.24 9.34
C GLY A 30 -18.83 -12.26 9.21
N LYS A 31 -18.98 -11.57 8.07
CA LYS A 31 -20.11 -10.68 7.79
C LYS A 31 -21.03 -11.28 6.71
N PRO A 32 -22.36 -11.17 6.87
CA PRO A 32 -23.31 -11.59 5.84
C PRO A 32 -23.47 -10.50 4.76
N TYR A 33 -23.52 -10.92 3.50
CA TYR A 33 -23.75 -10.08 2.32
C TYR A 33 -24.92 -10.67 1.52
N PRO A 34 -26.01 -9.93 1.25
CA PRO A 34 -27.09 -10.31 0.34
C PRO A 34 -26.60 -10.70 -1.06
N LEU A 35 -27.35 -11.58 -1.73
CA LEU A 35 -27.12 -11.92 -3.14
C LEU A 35 -27.13 -10.66 -4.02
N GLY A 36 -26.10 -10.52 -4.85
CA GLY A 36 -25.88 -9.35 -5.72
C GLY A 36 -25.26 -8.14 -5.02
N GLU A 37 -24.97 -8.22 -3.72
CA GLU A 37 -24.29 -7.11 -3.03
C GLU A 37 -22.83 -7.01 -3.50
N HIS A 38 -22.44 -5.80 -3.91
CA HIS A 38 -21.07 -5.44 -4.22
C HIS A 38 -20.41 -4.77 -3.02
N PHE A 39 -19.18 -5.17 -2.72
CA PHE A 39 -18.40 -4.61 -1.62
C PHE A 39 -16.91 -4.62 -1.95
N MET A 40 -16.11 -3.92 -1.14
CA MET A 40 -14.65 -3.85 -1.31
C MET A 40 -13.94 -4.68 -0.25
N ASP A 41 -12.97 -5.50 -0.67
CA ASP A 41 -11.96 -6.13 0.21
C ASP A 41 -10.58 -5.58 -0.17
N GLY A 42 -10.16 -4.52 0.52
CA GLY A 42 -8.98 -3.75 0.17
C GLY A 42 -9.12 -3.12 -1.22
N CYS A 43 -8.26 -3.53 -2.14
CA CYS A 43 -8.25 -3.08 -3.54
C CYS A 43 -9.09 -3.96 -4.49
N LYS A 44 -9.73 -5.03 -3.97
CA LYS A 44 -10.53 -5.95 -4.77
C LYS A 44 -12.01 -5.56 -4.67
N SER A 45 -12.67 -5.54 -5.82
CA SER A 45 -14.13 -5.41 -5.90
C SER A 45 -14.74 -6.80 -5.84
N CYS A 46 -15.61 -7.02 -4.86
CA CYS A 46 -16.23 -8.31 -4.58
C CYS A 46 -17.74 -8.24 -4.83
N GLU A 47 -18.30 -9.37 -5.24
CA GLU A 47 -19.75 -9.56 -5.42
C GLU A 47 -20.18 -10.86 -4.75
N CYS A 48 -21.28 -10.80 -4.00
CA CYS A 48 -21.95 -12.02 -3.54
C CYS A 48 -22.77 -12.63 -4.68
N THR A 49 -22.37 -13.83 -5.10
CA THR A 49 -22.98 -14.60 -6.18
C THR A 49 -23.78 -15.79 -5.64
N GLY A 50 -24.54 -16.45 -6.53
CA GLY A 50 -25.43 -17.54 -6.16
C GLY A 50 -24.72 -18.69 -5.43
N LYS A 51 -25.46 -19.39 -4.57
CA LYS A 51 -24.97 -20.50 -3.72
C LYS A 51 -23.97 -20.07 -2.63
N GLY A 52 -23.99 -18.79 -2.23
CA GLY A 52 -23.17 -18.27 -1.13
C GLY A 52 -21.70 -18.03 -1.48
N HIS A 53 -21.37 -17.95 -2.77
CA HIS A 53 -20.00 -17.71 -3.23
C HIS A 53 -19.71 -16.21 -3.37
N VAL A 54 -18.55 -15.77 -2.88
CA VAL A 54 -18.04 -14.43 -3.19
C VAL A 54 -16.98 -14.53 -4.27
N ILE A 55 -17.13 -13.71 -5.31
CA ILE A 55 -16.10 -13.52 -6.33
C ILE A 55 -15.50 -12.13 -6.14
N CYS A 56 -14.18 -12.06 -6.05
CA CYS A 56 -13.44 -10.81 -5.96
C CYS A 56 -12.54 -10.63 -7.18
N ILE A 57 -12.62 -9.48 -7.83
CA ILE A 57 -11.80 -9.08 -8.97
C ILE A 57 -10.92 -7.91 -8.53
N GLY A 58 -9.62 -8.03 -8.77
CA GLY A 58 -8.65 -7.00 -8.41
C GLY A 58 -7.23 -7.51 -8.57
N VAL A 59 -6.26 -6.70 -8.13
CA VAL A 59 -4.84 -7.05 -8.21
C VAL A 59 -4.53 -8.15 -7.17
N ALA A 60 -3.91 -9.24 -7.62
CA ALA A 60 -3.32 -10.23 -6.72
C ALA A 60 -2.15 -9.56 -6.01
N ASP A 61 -2.15 -9.59 -4.68
CA ASP A 61 -1.39 -8.69 -3.81
C ASP A 61 -1.84 -7.24 -3.98
N CYS A 62 -2.91 -6.88 -3.25
CA CYS A 62 -3.16 -5.45 -3.01
C CYS A 62 -1.86 -4.86 -2.50
N PRO A 63 -1.32 -3.79 -3.13
CA PRO A 63 -0.16 -3.14 -2.56
C PRO A 63 -0.56 -2.80 -1.13
N GLU A 64 0.18 -3.33 -0.14
CA GLU A 64 0.10 -2.85 1.23
C GLU A 64 -0.01 -1.33 1.16
N PRO A 65 -0.83 -0.68 2.03
CA PRO A 65 -1.03 0.76 1.97
C PRO A 65 0.33 1.39 1.73
N ASN A 66 0.49 2.13 0.62
CA ASN A 66 1.82 2.56 0.18
C ASN A 66 2.47 3.29 1.37
N VAL A 67 3.48 2.65 1.96
CA VAL A 67 4.14 3.16 3.16
C VAL A 67 5.59 3.39 2.85
N CYS A 68 6.10 4.50 3.37
CA CYS A 68 7.50 4.83 3.30
C CYS A 68 8.18 4.39 4.60
N HIS A 69 9.37 3.82 4.47
CA HIS A 69 10.18 3.44 5.63
C HIS A 69 11.37 4.41 5.74
N HIS A 70 11.52 5.05 6.89
CA HIS A 70 12.62 5.98 7.16
C HIS A 70 13.08 5.87 8.61
N GLU A 71 14.38 5.64 8.81
CA GLU A 71 15.01 5.49 10.14
C GLU A 71 14.28 4.50 11.07
N GLY A 72 13.80 3.39 10.51
CA GLY A 72 13.09 2.35 11.27
C GLY A 72 11.64 2.71 11.64
N LYS A 73 11.12 3.83 11.14
CA LYS A 73 9.70 4.21 11.25
C LYS A 73 8.98 4.03 9.92
N THR A 74 7.67 3.79 10.00
CA THR A 74 6.78 3.60 8.85
C THR A 74 5.81 4.78 8.77
N TYR A 75 5.69 5.37 7.59
CA TYR A 75 4.88 6.56 7.31
C TYR A 75 3.85 6.23 6.22
N LYS A 76 2.61 6.69 6.37
CA LYS A 76 1.57 6.52 5.34
C LYS A 76 1.78 7.52 4.21
N VAL A 77 1.31 7.23 2.99
CA VAL A 77 1.22 8.24 1.92
C VAL A 77 0.58 9.53 2.43
N GLY A 78 1.20 10.66 2.11
CA GLY A 78 0.77 12.00 2.52
C GLY A 78 1.19 12.40 3.93
N GLU A 79 1.71 11.46 4.74
CA GLU A 79 2.23 11.75 6.06
C GLU A 79 3.53 12.57 5.95
N THR A 80 3.59 13.65 6.74
CA THR A 80 4.78 14.50 6.81
C THR A 80 5.50 14.32 8.14
N PHE A 81 6.83 14.38 8.11
CA PHE A 81 7.67 14.20 9.29
C PHE A 81 8.94 15.04 9.23
N PRO A 82 9.47 15.50 10.37
CA PRO A 82 10.71 16.26 10.42
C PRO A 82 11.94 15.34 10.21
N SER A 83 12.93 15.84 9.48
CA SER A 83 14.23 15.23 9.22
C SER A 83 15.34 16.29 9.33
N PRO A 84 16.62 15.92 9.52
CA PRO A 84 17.73 16.88 9.53
C PRO A 84 17.81 17.80 8.30
N THR A 85 17.35 17.35 7.13
CA THR A 85 17.35 18.15 5.89
C THR A 85 16.14 19.10 5.79
N GLY A 86 15.07 18.81 6.54
CA GLY A 86 13.83 19.57 6.56
C GLY A 86 12.59 18.71 6.68
N GLN A 87 11.43 19.23 6.28
CA GLN A 87 10.17 18.50 6.36
C GLN A 87 10.07 17.50 5.20
N CYS A 88 9.90 16.22 5.51
CA CYS A 88 9.73 15.16 4.53
C CYS A 88 8.27 14.73 4.43
N THR A 89 7.89 14.22 3.26
CA THR A 89 6.55 13.71 2.95
C THR A 89 6.67 12.35 2.26
N CYS A 90 5.91 11.37 2.72
CA CYS A 90 5.77 10.09 2.05
C CYS A 90 4.85 10.21 0.82
N THR A 91 5.30 9.76 -0.35
CA THR A 91 4.55 9.83 -1.61
C THR A 91 3.86 8.51 -1.94
N ASP A 92 2.88 8.59 -2.82
CA ASP A 92 2.13 7.45 -3.38
C ASP A 92 3.01 6.51 -4.21
N GLU A 93 4.12 7.01 -4.78
CA GLU A 93 5.15 6.23 -5.46
C GLU A 93 6.14 5.52 -4.50
N ARG A 94 5.82 5.40 -3.21
CA ARG A 94 6.69 4.83 -2.15
C ARG A 94 8.01 5.61 -1.95
N GLY A 95 8.07 6.85 -2.41
CA GLY A 95 9.20 7.75 -2.26
C GLY A 95 9.06 8.67 -1.06
N ILE A 96 10.17 9.21 -0.58
CA ILE A 96 10.19 10.26 0.44
C ILE A 96 10.76 11.50 -0.21
N ILE A 97 10.00 12.59 -0.20
CA ILE A 97 10.45 13.90 -0.69
C ILE A 97 10.61 14.82 0.50
N CYS A 98 11.79 15.42 0.65
CA CYS A 98 12.08 16.38 1.71
C CYS A 98 12.20 17.80 1.15
N SER A 99 11.47 18.74 1.75
CA SER A 99 11.75 20.16 1.62
C SER A 99 13.13 20.42 2.21
N LEU A 100 14.04 20.94 1.40
CA LEU A 100 15.32 21.42 1.89
C LEU A 100 15.04 22.65 2.75
N ASN A 101 15.40 22.62 4.03
CA ASN A 101 15.41 23.83 4.85
C ASN A 101 16.47 24.80 4.30
N GLU A 102 16.24 26.11 4.42
CA GLU A 102 17.23 27.14 4.05
C GLU A 102 18.61 26.93 4.73
N ALA A 103 18.63 26.24 5.88
CA ALA A 103 19.86 25.83 6.56
C ALA A 103 20.69 24.79 5.77
N HIS A 104 20.02 23.88 5.03
CA HIS A 104 20.66 22.87 4.18
C HIS A 104 21.05 23.43 2.80
N GLU A 105 20.32 24.42 2.31
CA GLU A 105 20.70 25.17 1.10
C GLU A 105 22.05 25.92 1.26
N ARG A 106 22.45 26.20 2.51
CA ARG A 106 23.72 26.83 2.85
C ARG A 106 24.87 25.89 3.20
N THR A 107 24.65 24.57 3.31
CA THR A 107 25.65 23.62 3.85
C THR A 107 26.03 22.48 2.91
N VAL A 108 26.06 22.72 1.61
CA VAL A 108 26.80 21.82 0.68
C VAL A 108 28.08 22.52 0.17
N PRO A 109 29.11 22.72 1.02
CA PRO A 109 30.39 23.28 0.57
C PRO A 109 31.23 22.29 -0.26
N TYR A 110 30.69 21.10 -0.52
CA TYR A 110 31.35 20.03 -1.27
C TYR A 110 30.37 19.25 -2.15
N CYS A 111 30.88 18.66 -3.23
CA CYS A 111 30.15 17.72 -4.06
C CYS A 111 30.74 16.31 -3.89
N TYR A 112 29.88 15.29 -3.98
CA TYR A 112 30.31 13.90 -4.02
C TYR A 112 30.34 13.41 -5.47
N TYR A 113 31.50 12.99 -5.97
CA TYR A 113 31.67 12.55 -7.35
C TYR A 113 32.68 11.41 -7.45
N LYS A 114 32.28 10.30 -8.10
CA LYS A 114 33.10 9.07 -8.27
C LYS A 114 33.75 8.59 -6.96
N GLY A 115 33.02 8.60 -5.86
CA GLY A 115 33.53 8.12 -4.57
C GLY A 115 34.39 9.12 -3.78
N LYS A 116 34.62 10.33 -4.32
CA LYS A 116 35.45 11.38 -3.70
C LYS A 116 34.66 12.64 -3.40
N THR A 117 35.12 13.41 -2.42
CA THR A 117 34.58 14.73 -2.07
C THR A 117 35.41 15.83 -2.71
N TYR A 118 34.73 16.81 -3.31
CA TYR A 118 35.35 17.96 -3.97
C TYR A 118 34.77 19.25 -3.40
N GLY A 119 35.62 20.23 -3.08
CA GLY A 119 35.16 21.57 -2.72
C GLY A 119 34.51 22.28 -3.90
N LEU A 120 33.79 23.37 -3.61
CA LEU A 120 33.20 24.24 -4.64
C LEU A 120 34.24 24.68 -5.68
N GLY A 121 33.82 24.74 -6.94
CA GLY A 121 34.67 25.18 -8.06
C GLY A 121 35.10 24.03 -8.98
N LYS A 122 36.11 24.30 -9.82
CA LYS A 122 36.55 23.38 -10.86
C LYS A 122 37.56 22.35 -10.35
N PHE A 123 37.46 21.11 -10.84
CA PHE A 123 38.40 20.02 -10.53
C PHE A 123 38.58 19.08 -11.73
N LYS A 124 39.66 18.29 -11.76
CA LYS A 124 39.85 17.21 -12.74
C LYS A 124 39.32 15.89 -12.19
N ASP A 125 38.62 15.11 -13.02
CA ASP A 125 38.05 13.82 -12.60
C ASP A 125 39.04 12.64 -12.58
N GLY A 126 40.29 12.89 -12.92
CA GLY A 126 41.33 11.86 -13.12
C GLY A 126 41.53 11.48 -14.59
N ASN A 127 40.65 11.90 -15.50
CA ASN A 127 40.80 11.82 -16.95
C ASN A 127 40.99 13.23 -17.54
N CYS A 128 40.79 13.38 -18.85
CA CYS A 128 40.85 14.68 -19.54
C CYS A 128 39.63 15.58 -19.28
N ASN A 129 38.67 15.16 -18.44
CA ASN A 129 37.47 15.95 -18.15
C ASN A 129 37.74 17.01 -17.07
N ILE A 130 37.16 18.19 -17.26
CA ILE A 130 37.09 19.24 -16.25
C ILE A 130 35.67 19.26 -15.71
N CYS A 131 35.55 19.09 -14.40
CA CYS A 131 34.30 19.12 -13.67
C CYS A 131 34.16 20.40 -12.84
N GLN A 132 32.93 20.79 -12.53
CA GLN A 132 32.61 21.92 -11.66
C GLN A 132 31.60 21.51 -10.60
N CYS A 133 31.97 21.69 -9.33
CA CYS A 133 31.11 21.53 -8.17
C CYS A 133 30.33 22.83 -7.91
N MET A 134 29.00 22.75 -7.94
CA MET A 134 28.07 23.85 -7.71
C MET A 134 27.56 23.88 -6.27
N LYS A 135 27.05 25.04 -5.82
CA LYS A 135 26.59 25.26 -4.42
C LYS A 135 25.43 24.36 -3.99
N ASN A 136 24.69 23.80 -4.94
CA ASN A 136 23.60 22.85 -4.72
C ASN A 136 24.07 21.38 -4.73
N GLY A 137 25.39 21.12 -4.69
CA GLY A 137 25.95 19.77 -4.69
C GLY A 137 26.03 19.09 -6.06
N ILE A 138 25.59 19.75 -7.14
CA ILE A 138 25.63 19.19 -8.50
C ILE A 138 27.05 19.29 -9.07
N VAL A 139 27.49 18.22 -9.74
CA VAL A 139 28.73 18.19 -10.54
C VAL A 139 28.40 18.16 -12.03
N ALA A 140 28.89 19.15 -12.76
CA ALA A 140 28.86 19.16 -14.23
C ALA A 140 30.27 18.96 -14.78
N CYS A 141 30.46 18.01 -15.71
CA CYS A 141 31.76 17.72 -16.33
C CYS A 141 31.73 17.96 -17.84
N THR A 142 32.83 18.45 -18.39
CA THR A 142 33.06 18.43 -19.83
C THR A 142 33.25 16.98 -20.31
N ILE A 143 32.86 16.69 -21.55
CA ILE A 143 33.24 15.45 -22.22
C ILE A 143 34.50 15.78 -23.03
N GLY A 144 35.66 15.48 -22.45
CA GLY A 144 36.93 15.52 -23.17
C GLY A 144 37.07 14.25 -23.98
N VAL A 145 37.42 14.37 -25.27
CA VAL A 145 37.97 13.24 -26.02
C VAL A 145 39.44 13.14 -25.63
N CYS A 146 39.77 12.07 -24.93
CA CYS A 146 41.11 11.54 -24.77
C CYS A 146 41.14 10.17 -25.48
#